data_AF-A0A0F9DKQ0-F1
#
_entry.id   AF-A0A0F9DKQ0-F1
#
_cell.length_a   1.000
_cell.length_b   1.000
_cell.length_c   1.000
_cell.angle_alpha   90.00
_cell.angle_beta   90.00
_cell.angle_gamma   90.00
#
_symmetry.space_group_name_H-M   'P 1'
#
loop_
_entity.id
_entity.type
_entity.pdbx_description
1 polymer ?
#
loop_
_entity_poly.entity_id
_entity_poly.type
_entity_poly.pdbx_seq_one_letter_code
_entity_poly.pdbx_strand_id
1 'polypeptide(L)'
;AMGIDGPGQVMVFIHCGSRGLGHQTCQDYLDVMEDAAQKYRIQLPDKQLACAPIGSKEGQDYLGAMTAAANFAFCNRQLIAHWTRQAFQRVLGRDARDDLGMHVVYDVAHNIAKIEQHRVDGREMTVCVHRKGATRAFPPGHPDMPARYQRIGQPVLVPGDMGRYSYICVGTEQAMQETWGSSCHGAGRTQSRHAAKRMLKGVDVARRLAERGIYVRAQNRGLLAEEASEAYKDVAEVVDVLAEAGISGKVARMRPIGGIKG
;
A
#
# COMPACT_ATOMS: atom_id res chain seq x y z
N ALA A 1 12.70 -16.49 6.75
CA ALA A 1 11.70 -16.50 5.65
C ALA A 1 11.73 -15.21 4.82
N MET A 2 11.68 -14.02 5.42
CA MET A 2 11.68 -12.74 4.69
C MET A 2 13.06 -12.25 4.20
N GLY A 3 14.17 -12.82 4.70
CA GLY A 3 15.51 -12.30 4.42
C GLY A 3 15.81 -11.02 5.20
N ILE A 4 15.25 -10.94 6.41
CA ILE A 4 15.53 -9.88 7.39
C ILE A 4 16.38 -10.52 8.47
N ASP A 5 17.66 -10.19 8.52
CA ASP A 5 18.65 -10.91 9.33
C ASP A 5 18.85 -10.29 10.72
N GLY A 6 18.53 -9.00 10.87
CA GLY A 6 18.57 -8.34 12.17
C GLY A 6 18.58 -6.80 12.08
N PRO A 7 18.71 -6.13 13.23
CA PRO A 7 18.87 -4.68 13.29
C PRO A 7 20.07 -4.18 12.46
N GLY A 8 19.89 -3.05 11.79
CA GLY A 8 20.94 -2.42 10.97
C GLY A 8 20.89 -2.77 9.48
N GLN A 9 20.08 -3.74 9.07
CA GLN A 9 19.88 -4.04 7.65
C GLN A 9 19.20 -2.87 6.92
N VAL A 10 19.76 -2.49 5.76
CA VAL A 10 19.19 -1.46 4.90
C VAL A 10 18.13 -2.07 3.98
N MET A 11 16.94 -1.47 3.96
CA MET A 11 15.83 -1.89 3.11
C MET A 11 15.33 -0.72 2.25
N VAL A 12 14.74 -1.03 1.10
CA VAL A 12 14.14 -0.03 0.21
C VAL A 12 12.64 -0.28 0.08
N PHE A 13 11.84 0.75 0.39
CA PHE A 13 10.40 0.76 0.14
C PHE A 13 10.10 1.49 -1.16
N ILE A 14 9.38 0.84 -2.07
CA ILE A 14 8.87 1.43 -3.30
C ILE A 14 7.36 1.58 -3.15
N HIS A 15 6.89 2.82 -2.99
CA HIS A 15 5.48 3.11 -2.83
C HIS A 15 4.96 3.95 -3.99
N CYS A 16 4.36 3.27 -4.97
CA CYS A 16 3.71 3.91 -6.12
C CYS A 16 2.59 3.03 -6.68
N GLY A 17 1.72 3.67 -7.47
CA GLY A 17 0.57 3.02 -8.10
C GLY A 17 0.62 3.04 -9.64
N SER A 18 -0.57 3.02 -10.22
CA SER A 18 -0.87 2.97 -11.66
C SER A 18 -0.67 4.30 -12.41
N ARG A 19 -0.10 5.31 -11.74
CA ARG A 19 0.07 6.67 -12.29
C ARG A 19 -1.26 7.24 -12.78
N GLY A 20 -1.27 7.99 -13.88
CA GLY A 20 -2.49 8.57 -14.45
C GLY A 20 -3.46 7.52 -15.00
N LEU A 21 -2.97 6.35 -15.43
CA LEU A 21 -3.80 5.32 -16.07
C LEU A 21 -4.93 4.85 -15.14
N GLY A 22 -4.62 4.41 -13.92
CA GLY A 22 -5.68 3.95 -13.02
C GLY A 22 -6.55 5.07 -12.46
N HIS A 23 -6.04 6.30 -12.37
CA HIS A 23 -6.89 7.45 -12.04
C HIS A 23 -7.93 7.68 -13.14
N GLN A 24 -7.50 7.70 -14.41
CA GLN A 24 -8.39 7.88 -15.53
C GLN A 24 -9.38 6.71 -15.65
N THR A 25 -8.91 5.46 -15.51
CA THR A 25 -9.80 4.30 -15.46
C THR A 25 -10.85 4.42 -14.35
N CYS A 26 -10.50 4.92 -13.17
CA CYS A 26 -11.51 5.15 -12.13
C CYS A 26 -12.51 6.21 -12.56
N GLN A 27 -12.05 7.33 -13.12
CA GLN A 27 -12.90 8.43 -13.56
C GLN A 27 -13.85 8.02 -14.68
N ASP A 28 -13.36 7.30 -15.69
CA ASP A 28 -14.15 6.84 -16.84
C ASP A 28 -15.31 5.94 -16.40
N TYR A 29 -15.10 5.14 -15.35
CA TYR A 29 -16.14 4.24 -14.85
C TYR A 29 -17.04 4.86 -13.78
N LEU A 30 -16.77 6.06 -13.25
CA LEU A 30 -17.70 6.70 -12.32
C LEU A 30 -19.04 6.99 -13.00
N ASP A 31 -19.01 7.63 -14.17
CA ASP A 31 -20.22 7.95 -14.93
C ASP A 31 -20.96 6.67 -15.35
N VAL A 32 -20.22 5.64 -15.79
CA VAL A 32 -20.78 4.31 -16.12
C VAL A 32 -21.48 3.68 -14.92
N MET A 33 -20.90 3.80 -13.71
CA MET A 33 -21.47 3.24 -12.48
C MET A 33 -22.67 4.05 -11.99
N GLU A 34 -22.72 5.36 -12.21
CA GLU A 34 -23.89 6.18 -11.91
C GLU A 34 -25.08 5.79 -12.80
N ASP A 35 -24.85 5.62 -14.09
CA ASP A 35 -25.87 5.14 -15.03
C ASP A 35 -26.30 3.70 -14.72
N ALA A 36 -25.35 2.83 -14.36
CA ALA A 36 -25.63 1.46 -13.97
C ALA A 36 -26.49 1.40 -12.69
N ALA A 37 -26.19 2.23 -11.69
CA ALA A 37 -26.99 2.29 -10.46
C ALA A 37 -28.46 2.63 -10.76
N GLN A 38 -28.71 3.58 -11.67
CA GLN A 38 -30.08 3.89 -12.13
C GLN A 38 -30.72 2.72 -12.88
N LYS A 39 -30.01 2.15 -13.85
CA LYS A 39 -30.44 1.01 -14.66
C LYS A 39 -30.84 -0.20 -13.81
N TYR A 40 -30.04 -0.53 -12.80
CA TYR A 40 -30.27 -1.66 -11.90
C TYR A 40 -31.06 -1.28 -10.64
N ARG A 41 -31.57 -0.03 -10.56
CA ARG A 41 -32.39 0.49 -9.45
C ARG A 41 -31.71 0.35 -8.09
N ILE A 42 -30.40 0.53 -8.04
CA ILE A 42 -29.61 0.54 -6.82
C ILE A 42 -29.81 1.89 -6.13
N GLN A 43 -30.32 1.87 -4.91
CA GLN A 43 -30.44 3.08 -4.10
C GLN A 43 -29.09 3.45 -3.50
N LEU A 44 -28.55 4.59 -3.94
CA LEU A 44 -27.28 5.10 -3.45
C LEU A 44 -27.54 6.06 -2.27
N PRO A 45 -26.97 5.81 -1.07
CA PRO A 45 -27.07 6.75 0.04
C PRO A 45 -26.24 8.01 -0.21
N ASP A 46 -25.23 7.94 -1.09
CA ASP A 46 -24.43 9.06 -1.58
C ASP A 46 -24.06 8.81 -3.05
N LYS A 47 -24.04 9.84 -3.89
CA LYS A 47 -23.64 9.71 -5.32
C LYS A 47 -22.22 9.16 -5.48
N GLN A 48 -21.32 9.49 -4.55
CA GLN A 48 -19.93 9.01 -4.54
C GLN A 48 -19.81 7.49 -4.29
N LEU A 49 -20.92 6.81 -3.97
CA LEU A 49 -21.01 5.36 -3.82
C LEU A 49 -21.58 4.66 -5.07
N ALA A 50 -21.52 5.33 -6.23
CA ALA A 50 -21.88 4.75 -7.53
C ALA A 50 -21.29 3.34 -7.72
N CYS A 51 -22.15 2.40 -8.11
CA CYS A 51 -21.79 0.99 -8.24
C CYS A 51 -22.71 0.24 -9.21
N ALA A 52 -22.26 -0.94 -9.62
CA ALA A 52 -23.02 -1.87 -10.45
C ALA A 52 -22.96 -3.29 -9.84
N PRO A 53 -23.93 -4.17 -10.15
CA PRO A 53 -23.83 -5.58 -9.80
C PRO A 53 -22.56 -6.20 -10.40
N ILE A 54 -21.82 -6.99 -9.62
CA ILE A 54 -20.54 -7.57 -10.06
C ILE A 54 -20.69 -8.39 -11.35
N GLY A 55 -21.78 -9.13 -11.50
CA GLY A 55 -22.06 -9.94 -12.69
C GLY A 55 -22.62 -9.16 -13.89
N SER A 56 -22.83 -7.84 -13.76
CA SER A 56 -23.30 -7.02 -14.88
C SER A 56 -22.18 -6.77 -15.88
N LYS A 57 -22.54 -6.35 -17.10
CA LYS A 57 -21.56 -5.95 -18.12
C LYS A 57 -20.64 -4.84 -17.59
N GLU A 58 -21.22 -3.81 -16.99
CA GLU A 58 -20.50 -2.65 -16.43
C GLU A 58 -19.56 -3.06 -15.29
N GLY A 59 -20.01 -3.96 -14.41
CA GLY A 59 -19.20 -4.52 -13.33
C GLY A 59 -18.01 -5.35 -13.84
N GLN A 60 -18.24 -6.24 -14.82
CA GLN A 60 -17.19 -7.06 -15.40
C GLN A 60 -16.18 -6.24 -16.22
N ASP A 61 -16.66 -5.27 -17.01
CA ASP A 61 -15.81 -4.35 -17.77
C ASP A 61 -14.90 -3.55 -16.83
N TYR A 62 -15.46 -3.02 -15.73
CA TYR A 62 -14.67 -2.30 -14.73
C TYR A 62 -13.65 -3.20 -14.04
N LEU A 63 -14.02 -4.42 -13.65
CA LEU A 63 -13.07 -5.37 -13.05
C LEU A 63 -11.92 -5.70 -14.01
N GLY A 64 -12.20 -5.85 -15.31
CA GLY A 64 -11.19 -6.01 -16.34
C GLY A 64 -10.25 -4.78 -16.43
N ALA A 65 -10.82 -3.58 -16.50
CA ALA A 65 -10.07 -2.33 -16.59
C ALA A 65 -9.23 -2.06 -15.33
N MET A 66 -9.79 -2.26 -14.14
CA MET A 66 -9.09 -2.18 -12.87
C MET A 66 -7.93 -3.19 -12.81
N THR A 67 -8.14 -4.42 -13.30
CA THR A 67 -7.09 -5.43 -13.38
C THR A 67 -5.96 -5.01 -14.31
N ALA A 68 -6.27 -4.42 -15.47
CA ALA A 68 -5.26 -3.84 -16.35
C ALA A 68 -4.47 -2.71 -15.67
N ALA A 69 -5.14 -1.82 -14.94
CA ALA A 69 -4.49 -0.77 -14.17
C ALA A 69 -3.61 -1.30 -13.04
N ALA A 70 -4.03 -2.38 -12.37
CA ALA A 70 -3.24 -3.07 -11.36
C ALA A 70 -1.98 -3.71 -11.97
N ASN A 71 -2.11 -4.38 -13.12
CA ASN A 71 -0.98 -4.95 -13.86
C ASN A 71 0.04 -3.86 -14.26
N PHE A 72 -0.44 -2.72 -14.76
CA PHE A 72 0.40 -1.56 -15.03
C PHE A 72 1.15 -1.09 -13.78
N ALA A 73 0.48 -1.02 -12.63
CA ALA A 73 1.12 -0.65 -11.36
C ALA A 73 2.20 -1.64 -10.91
N PHE A 74 1.98 -2.95 -11.08
CA PHE A 74 2.99 -3.98 -10.80
C PHE A 74 4.20 -3.86 -11.75
N CYS A 75 3.96 -3.67 -13.05
CA CYS A 75 5.04 -3.43 -14.02
C CYS A 75 5.85 -2.18 -13.66
N ASN A 76 5.18 -1.10 -13.27
CA ASN A 76 5.83 0.13 -12.83
C ASN A 76 6.75 -0.12 -11.62
N ARG A 77 6.27 -0.82 -10.59
CA ARG A 77 7.11 -1.18 -9.42
C ARG A 77 8.26 -2.11 -9.77
N GLN A 78 8.05 -3.04 -10.69
CA GLN A 78 9.10 -3.95 -11.16
C GLN A 78 10.24 -3.19 -11.87
N LEU A 79 9.92 -2.20 -12.71
CA LEU A 79 10.92 -1.34 -13.35
C LEU A 79 11.67 -0.48 -12.33
N ILE A 80 10.96 0.12 -11.37
CA ILE A 80 11.58 0.91 -10.30
C ILE A 80 12.50 0.03 -9.45
N ALA A 81 12.12 -1.21 -9.15
CA ALA A 81 12.97 -2.16 -8.43
C ALA A 81 14.24 -2.51 -9.21
N HIS A 82 14.14 -2.63 -10.54
CA HIS A 82 15.32 -2.82 -11.41
C HIS A 82 16.25 -1.61 -11.37
N TRP A 83 15.74 -0.39 -11.54
CA TRP A 83 16.58 0.82 -11.48
C TRP A 83 17.15 1.10 -10.09
N THR A 84 16.42 0.72 -9.03
CA THR A 84 16.93 0.77 -7.66
C THR A 84 18.18 -0.08 -7.52
N ARG A 85 18.14 -1.33 -8.00
CA ARG A 85 19.32 -2.22 -8.01
C ARG A 85 20.48 -1.60 -8.79
N GLN A 86 20.22 -1.05 -9.98
CA GLN A 86 21.25 -0.38 -10.77
C GLN A 86 21.88 0.81 -10.04
N ALA A 87 21.08 1.60 -9.31
CA ALA A 87 21.59 2.73 -8.55
C ALA A 87 22.54 2.29 -7.43
N PHE A 88 22.17 1.24 -6.67
CA PHE A 88 23.03 0.66 -5.64
C PHE A 88 24.32 0.10 -6.22
N GLN A 89 24.24 -0.65 -7.33
CA GLN A 89 25.41 -1.21 -8.00
C GLN A 89 26.38 -0.13 -8.49
N ARG A 90 25.86 0.97 -9.08
CA ARG A 90 26.70 2.09 -9.54
C ARG A 90 27.41 2.80 -8.39
N VAL A 91 26.75 2.97 -7.24
CA VAL A 91 27.31 3.71 -6.11
C VAL A 91 28.26 2.85 -5.27
N LEU A 92 27.94 1.57 -5.08
CA LEU A 92 28.69 0.67 -4.20
C LEU A 92 29.72 -0.18 -4.94
N GLY A 93 29.69 -0.24 -6.28
CA GLY A 93 30.60 -1.04 -7.08
C GLY A 93 30.47 -2.55 -6.87
N ARG A 94 29.30 -3.02 -6.42
CA ARG A 94 29.00 -4.42 -6.06
C ARG A 94 27.75 -4.88 -6.79
N ASP A 95 27.69 -6.16 -7.18
CA ASP A 95 26.50 -6.70 -7.85
C ASP A 95 25.27 -6.64 -6.94
N ALA A 96 24.14 -6.17 -7.48
CA ALA A 96 22.96 -5.93 -6.67
C ALA A 96 22.32 -7.23 -6.13
N ARG A 97 22.45 -8.36 -6.84
CA ARG A 97 21.87 -9.63 -6.41
C ARG A 97 22.87 -10.46 -5.63
N ASP A 98 24.05 -10.68 -6.19
CA ASP A 98 24.99 -11.68 -5.68
C ASP A 98 25.77 -11.13 -4.48
N ASP A 99 26.21 -9.87 -4.54
CA ASP A 99 26.99 -9.25 -3.47
C ASP A 99 26.11 -8.55 -2.43
N LEU A 100 25.07 -7.84 -2.88
CA LEU A 100 24.21 -7.01 -2.03
C LEU A 100 22.91 -7.71 -1.59
N GLY A 101 22.57 -8.87 -2.16
CA GLY A 101 21.39 -9.65 -1.76
C GLY A 101 20.06 -8.91 -1.96
N MET A 102 19.95 -8.01 -2.95
CA MET A 102 18.75 -7.16 -3.14
C MET A 102 17.56 -7.92 -3.75
N HIS A 103 16.97 -8.80 -2.94
CA HIS A 103 15.75 -9.53 -3.25
C HIS A 103 14.49 -8.77 -2.84
N VAL A 104 13.39 -9.01 -3.56
CA VAL A 104 12.09 -8.47 -3.17
C VAL A 104 11.57 -9.29 -1.99
N VAL A 105 11.28 -8.62 -0.87
CA VAL A 105 10.58 -9.24 0.25
C VAL A 105 9.14 -9.55 -0.16
N TYR A 106 8.37 -8.52 -0.52
CA TYR A 106 7.00 -8.68 -1.00
C TYR A 106 6.56 -7.47 -1.81
N ASP A 107 5.47 -7.61 -2.55
CA ASP A 107 4.77 -6.52 -3.24
C ASP A 107 3.27 -6.68 -2.98
N VAL A 108 2.64 -5.63 -2.42
CA VAL A 108 1.24 -5.67 -1.99
C VAL A 108 0.48 -4.43 -2.47
N ALA A 109 -0.72 -4.66 -2.99
CA ALA A 109 -1.65 -3.59 -3.35
C ALA A 109 -2.48 -3.15 -2.13
N HIS A 110 -2.88 -1.88 -2.12
CA HIS A 110 -3.73 -1.30 -1.08
C HIS A 110 -4.94 -0.51 -1.60
N ASN A 111 -5.06 -0.40 -2.92
CA ASN A 111 -6.22 0.12 -3.63
C ASN A 111 -6.56 -0.90 -4.72
N ILE A 112 -7.41 -1.87 -4.40
CA ILE A 112 -7.74 -2.99 -5.28
C ILE A 112 -9.07 -3.62 -4.84
N ALA A 113 -9.83 -4.15 -5.79
CA ALA A 113 -10.87 -5.13 -5.50
C ALA A 113 -10.38 -6.53 -5.89
N LYS A 114 -10.75 -7.54 -5.10
CA LYS A 114 -10.35 -8.95 -5.33
C LYS A 114 -11.54 -9.87 -5.10
N ILE A 115 -11.73 -10.84 -6.00
CA ILE A 115 -12.65 -11.94 -5.78
C ILE A 115 -11.96 -12.97 -4.89
N GLU A 116 -12.50 -13.20 -3.71
CA GLU A 116 -11.90 -14.04 -2.67
C GLU A 116 -12.98 -14.91 -2.01
N GLN A 117 -12.58 -16.08 -1.49
CA GLN A 117 -13.47 -16.92 -0.70
C GLN A 117 -13.31 -16.57 0.78
N HIS A 118 -14.42 -16.25 1.43
CA HIS A 118 -14.47 -15.90 2.85
C HIS A 118 -15.69 -16.52 3.52
N ARG A 119 -15.65 -16.63 4.85
CA ARG A 119 -16.80 -17.07 5.64
C ARG A 119 -17.67 -15.86 6.02
N VAL A 120 -18.94 -15.89 5.63
CA VAL A 120 -19.94 -14.84 5.93
C VAL A 120 -21.12 -15.52 6.62
N ASP A 121 -21.47 -15.07 7.82
CA ASP A 121 -22.53 -15.67 8.66
C ASP A 121 -22.44 -17.21 8.76
N GLY A 122 -21.21 -17.70 8.91
CA GLY A 122 -20.93 -19.13 9.05
C GLY A 122 -20.86 -19.93 7.75
N ARG A 123 -21.10 -19.32 6.58
CA ARG A 123 -21.08 -19.98 5.25
C ARG A 123 -19.90 -19.52 4.40
N GLU A 124 -19.32 -20.42 3.63
CA GLU A 124 -18.33 -20.03 2.62
C GLU A 124 -19.02 -19.30 1.46
N MET A 125 -18.49 -18.13 1.11
CA MET A 125 -19.01 -17.27 0.05
C MET A 125 -17.87 -16.70 -0.76
N THR A 126 -18.06 -16.65 -2.07
CA THR A 126 -17.22 -15.85 -2.97
C THR A 126 -17.66 -14.40 -2.90
N VAL A 127 -16.77 -13.51 -2.48
CA VAL A 127 -17.05 -12.09 -2.29
C VAL A 127 -16.06 -11.23 -3.07
N CYS A 128 -16.48 -10.02 -3.45
CA CYS A 128 -15.58 -9.00 -4.01
C CYS A 128 -15.10 -8.08 -2.88
N VAL A 129 -13.93 -8.36 -2.34
CA VAL A 129 -13.33 -7.58 -1.26
C VAL A 129 -12.74 -6.30 -1.83
N HIS A 130 -13.34 -5.17 -1.50
CA HIS A 130 -12.87 -3.84 -1.87
C HIS A 130 -11.91 -3.31 -0.80
N ARG A 131 -10.65 -3.08 -1.17
CA ARG A 131 -9.64 -2.49 -0.29
C ARG A 131 -9.24 -1.13 -0.83
N LYS A 132 -9.48 -0.07 -0.05
CA LYS A 132 -9.06 1.31 -0.34
C LYS A 132 -8.29 1.84 0.86
N GLY A 133 -6.97 1.99 0.72
CA GLY A 133 -6.09 2.28 1.85
C GLY A 133 -5.95 1.12 2.85
N ALA A 134 -6.18 -0.12 2.41
CA ALA A 134 -6.06 -1.33 3.23
C ALA A 134 -5.31 -2.41 2.45
N THR A 135 -4.51 -3.23 3.10
CA THR A 135 -3.73 -4.30 2.47
C THR A 135 -4.34 -5.67 2.74
N ARG A 136 -4.04 -6.65 1.89
CA ARG A 136 -4.35 -8.05 2.17
C ARG A 136 -3.37 -8.61 3.20
N ALA A 137 -3.84 -9.46 4.10
CA ALA A 137 -3.15 -9.98 5.26
C ALA A 137 -3.52 -11.46 5.52
N PHE A 138 -3.26 -12.32 4.53
CA PHE A 138 -3.56 -13.75 4.66
C PHE A 138 -2.72 -14.46 5.76
N PRO A 139 -3.29 -15.45 6.44
CA PRO A 139 -2.69 -16.14 7.57
C PRO A 139 -1.66 -17.18 7.10
N PRO A 140 -0.82 -17.71 8.01
CA PRO A 140 -0.03 -18.92 7.73
C PRO A 140 -0.90 -20.04 7.13
N GLY A 141 -0.37 -20.77 6.15
CA GLY A 141 -1.04 -21.91 5.50
C GLY A 141 -2.00 -21.55 4.36
N HIS A 142 -2.31 -20.27 4.14
CA HIS A 142 -3.22 -19.87 3.07
C HIS A 142 -2.67 -20.24 1.67
N PRO A 143 -3.45 -20.91 0.79
CA PRO A 143 -2.96 -21.49 -0.47
C PRO A 143 -2.41 -20.45 -1.45
N ASP A 144 -2.99 -19.26 -1.49
CA ASP A 144 -2.58 -18.17 -2.41
C ASP A 144 -1.27 -17.46 -2.03
N MET A 145 -0.59 -17.91 -0.97
CA MET A 145 0.67 -17.33 -0.54
C MET A 145 1.89 -18.06 -1.13
N PRO A 146 2.98 -17.35 -1.44
CA PRO A 146 4.23 -17.99 -1.82
C PRO A 146 4.74 -18.97 -0.76
N ALA A 147 5.28 -20.11 -1.20
CA ALA A 147 5.75 -21.20 -0.34
C ALA A 147 6.66 -20.73 0.82
N ARG A 148 7.56 -19.78 0.56
CA ARG A 148 8.49 -19.23 1.57
C ARG A 148 7.81 -18.49 2.72
N TYR A 149 6.55 -18.10 2.57
CA TYR A 149 5.75 -17.38 3.57
C TYR A 149 4.64 -18.23 4.22
N GLN A 150 4.45 -19.47 3.75
CA GLN A 150 3.41 -20.37 4.25
C GLN A 150 3.44 -20.55 5.78
N ARG A 151 4.63 -20.58 6.40
CA ARG A 151 4.75 -20.77 7.86
C ARG A 151 4.54 -19.51 8.69
N ILE A 152 4.62 -18.32 8.08
CA ILE A 152 4.66 -17.05 8.82
C ILE A 152 3.49 -16.12 8.50
N GLY A 153 2.70 -16.42 7.47
CA GLY A 153 1.65 -15.54 6.98
C GLY A 153 2.14 -14.54 5.94
N GLN A 154 1.21 -13.84 5.31
CA GLN A 154 1.51 -12.93 4.20
C GLN A 154 2.26 -11.72 4.75
N PRO A 155 3.41 -11.31 4.17
CA PRO A 155 4.02 -10.03 4.52
C PRO A 155 3.05 -8.87 4.27
N VAL A 156 2.84 -8.04 5.29
CA VAL A 156 2.06 -6.82 5.26
C VAL A 156 3.03 -5.65 5.33
N LEU A 157 3.09 -4.86 4.26
CA LEU A 157 3.99 -3.71 4.16
C LEU A 157 3.24 -2.44 4.56
N VAL A 158 3.68 -1.77 5.62
CA VAL A 158 3.07 -0.56 6.15
C VAL A 158 4.04 0.61 5.96
N PRO A 159 4.03 1.29 4.79
CA PRO A 159 4.81 2.51 4.61
C PRO A 159 4.43 3.58 5.62
N GLY A 160 5.45 4.14 6.26
CA GLY A 160 5.36 5.40 6.98
C GLY A 160 5.44 6.61 6.05
N ASP A 161 5.41 7.80 6.65
CA ASP A 161 5.77 9.02 5.95
C ASP A 161 7.28 9.26 5.93
N MET A 162 7.70 10.34 5.27
CA MET A 162 9.09 10.64 4.97
C MET A 162 9.98 10.85 6.20
N GLY A 163 9.39 11.15 7.37
CA GLY A 163 10.10 11.39 8.61
C GLY A 163 9.85 10.36 9.72
N ARG A 164 9.00 9.36 9.49
CA ARG A 164 8.59 8.38 10.52
C ARG A 164 8.85 6.94 10.10
N TYR A 165 8.67 6.03 11.05
CA TYR A 165 8.94 4.62 10.86
C TYR A 165 8.05 3.99 9.78
N SER A 166 8.55 2.96 9.11
CA SER A 166 7.74 2.01 8.36
C SER A 166 7.75 0.67 9.07
N TYR A 167 6.76 -0.19 8.82
CA TYR A 167 6.66 -1.50 9.44
C TYR A 167 6.49 -2.61 8.41
N ILE A 168 7.05 -3.78 8.75
CA ILE A 168 6.68 -5.05 8.12
C ILE A 168 5.95 -5.85 9.20
N CYS A 169 4.76 -6.30 8.85
CA CYS A 169 3.95 -7.18 9.65
C CYS A 169 3.66 -8.47 8.87
N VAL A 170 2.91 -9.39 9.49
CA VAL A 170 2.37 -10.58 8.84
C VAL A 170 0.86 -10.68 9.08
N GLY A 171 0.17 -11.24 8.09
CA GLY A 171 -1.24 -11.60 8.23
C GLY A 171 -1.47 -12.73 9.23
N THR A 172 -2.68 -12.77 9.78
CA THR A 172 -3.05 -13.64 10.90
C THR A 172 -4.40 -14.28 10.66
N GLU A 173 -4.70 -15.33 11.43
CA GLU A 173 -6.01 -15.99 11.37
C GLU A 173 -7.14 -15.04 11.81
N GLN A 174 -6.87 -14.18 12.80
CA GLN A 174 -7.81 -13.14 13.22
C GLN A 174 -8.21 -12.22 12.07
N ALA A 175 -7.27 -11.86 11.19
CA ALA A 175 -7.58 -11.05 10.02
C ALA A 175 -8.55 -11.77 9.08
N MET A 176 -8.43 -13.08 8.88
CA MET A 176 -9.40 -13.83 8.06
C MET A 176 -10.80 -13.83 8.68
N GLN A 177 -10.88 -13.91 10.00
CA GLN A 177 -12.14 -13.99 10.72
C GLN A 177 -12.87 -12.64 10.79
N GLU A 178 -12.14 -11.54 11.02
CA GLU A 178 -12.76 -10.24 11.31
C GLU A 178 -12.75 -9.25 10.14
N THR A 179 -11.75 -9.34 9.25
CA THR A 179 -11.49 -8.29 8.25
C THR A 179 -11.35 -8.83 6.84
N TRP A 180 -11.81 -10.06 6.58
CA TRP A 180 -11.64 -10.76 5.30
C TRP A 180 -10.18 -10.77 4.83
N GLY A 181 -9.29 -11.12 5.77
CA GLY A 181 -7.85 -11.17 5.54
C GLY A 181 -7.29 -9.81 5.17
N SER A 182 -7.65 -8.75 5.89
CA SER A 182 -7.21 -7.37 5.60
C SER A 182 -6.52 -6.70 6.78
N SER A 183 -5.59 -5.79 6.47
CA SER A 183 -4.87 -4.98 7.46
C SER A 183 -4.71 -3.53 6.97
N CYS A 184 -4.09 -2.68 7.77
CA CYS A 184 -3.78 -1.32 7.41
C CYS A 184 -2.76 -1.23 6.28
N HIS A 185 -2.71 -0.09 5.60
CA HIS A 185 -1.68 0.23 4.63
C HIS A 185 -0.67 1.26 5.15
N GLY A 186 -1.06 2.12 6.07
CA GLY A 186 -0.21 3.20 6.57
C GLY A 186 -0.95 4.05 7.58
N ALA A 187 -0.37 5.17 7.96
CA ALA A 187 -0.91 6.04 9.01
C ALA A 187 -2.25 6.72 8.63
N GLY A 188 -2.45 7.00 7.34
CA GLY A 188 -3.58 7.80 6.87
C GLY A 188 -3.40 9.30 7.17
N ARG A 189 -3.94 10.15 6.31
CA ARG A 189 -3.83 11.61 6.45
C ARG A 189 -4.82 12.14 7.47
N THR A 190 -4.39 13.10 8.29
CA THR A 190 -5.24 13.91 9.17
C THR A 190 -5.53 15.28 8.58
N GLN A 191 -4.74 15.71 7.59
CA GLN A 191 -4.88 17.02 6.94
C GLN A 191 -4.89 16.91 5.41
N SER A 192 -5.63 17.82 4.77
CA SER A 192 -5.56 17.99 3.32
C SER A 192 -4.18 18.49 2.89
N ARG A 193 -3.79 18.26 1.63
CA ARG A 193 -2.51 18.75 1.10
C ARG A 193 -2.39 20.27 1.17
N HIS A 194 -3.48 20.98 0.90
CA HIS A 194 -3.54 22.44 0.99
C HIS A 194 -3.37 22.94 2.43
N ALA A 195 -3.99 22.25 3.41
CA ALA A 195 -3.83 22.60 4.83
C ALA A 195 -2.38 22.39 5.29
N ALA A 196 -1.78 21.25 4.93
CA ALA A 196 -0.38 20.94 5.27
C ALA A 196 0.60 21.96 4.67
N LYS A 197 0.43 22.32 3.39
CA LYS A 197 1.22 23.37 2.72
C LYS A 197 1.13 24.72 3.41
N ARG A 198 -0.07 25.11 3.86
CA ARG A 198 -0.29 26.38 4.56
C ARG A 198 0.36 26.37 5.93
N MET A 199 0.21 25.29 6.68
CA MET A 199 0.81 25.11 8.00
C MET A 199 2.34 25.14 7.95
N LEU A 200 2.94 24.57 6.89
CA LEU A 200 4.39 24.48 6.73
C LEU A 200 4.97 25.57 5.82
N LYS A 201 4.22 26.65 5.59
CA LYS A 201 4.71 27.78 4.80
C LYS A 201 5.95 28.38 5.46
N GLY A 202 7.04 28.50 4.71
CA GLY A 202 8.33 29.01 5.21
C GLY A 202 9.16 27.99 6.00
N VAL A 203 8.65 26.77 6.21
CA VAL A 203 9.41 25.70 6.86
C VAL A 203 10.27 24.96 5.84
N ASP A 204 11.57 24.87 6.13
CA ASP A 204 12.46 23.99 5.37
C ASP A 204 12.37 22.55 5.88
N VAL A 205 11.38 21.81 5.37
CA VAL A 205 11.14 20.40 5.73
C VAL A 205 12.37 19.53 5.43
N ALA A 206 13.09 19.81 4.34
CA ALA A 206 14.29 19.05 3.99
C ALA A 206 15.40 19.25 5.04
N ARG A 207 15.60 20.50 5.50
CA ARG A 207 16.58 20.79 6.55
C ARG A 207 16.22 20.12 7.87
N ARG A 208 14.95 20.18 8.30
CA ARG A 208 14.48 19.50 9.53
C ARG A 208 14.70 18.00 9.49
N LEU A 209 14.49 17.38 8.32
CA LEU A 209 14.75 15.96 8.14
C LEU A 209 16.25 15.65 8.14
N ALA A 210 17.07 16.49 7.51
CA ALA A 210 18.53 16.36 7.54
C ALA A 210 19.11 16.47 8.96
N GLU A 211 18.57 17.37 9.80
CA GLU A 211 18.92 17.48 11.23
C GLU A 211 18.63 16.17 12.01
N ARG A 212 17.71 15.34 11.51
CA ARG A 212 17.38 14.01 12.05
C ARG A 212 18.12 12.86 11.33
N GLY A 213 19.08 13.18 10.47
CA GLY A 213 19.84 12.21 9.67
C GLY A 213 19.04 11.57 8.53
N ILE A 214 17.98 12.24 8.06
CA ILE A 214 17.12 11.75 6.98
C ILE A 214 17.34 12.60 5.72
N TYR A 215 17.92 12.00 4.69
CA TYR A 215 18.23 12.70 3.45
C TYR A 215 17.09 12.60 2.43
N VAL A 216 16.53 13.73 2.02
CA VAL A 216 15.42 13.75 1.06
C VAL A 216 15.79 14.39 -0.27
N ARG A 217 15.25 13.82 -1.34
CA ARG A 217 15.29 14.38 -2.70
C ARG A 217 13.86 14.43 -3.23
N ALA A 218 13.43 15.63 -3.62
CA ALA A 218 12.14 15.83 -4.26
C ALA A 218 12.29 16.67 -5.52
N GLN A 219 11.47 16.38 -6.52
CA GLN A 219 11.44 17.17 -7.76
C GLN A 219 11.03 18.62 -7.50
N ASN A 220 10.16 18.85 -6.51
CA ASN A 220 9.77 20.19 -6.05
C ASN A 220 9.74 20.23 -4.50
N ARG A 221 10.34 21.26 -3.91
CA ARG A 221 10.36 21.47 -2.44
C ARG A 221 8.96 21.56 -1.83
N GLY A 222 7.97 22.07 -2.59
CA GLY A 222 6.58 22.14 -2.17
C GLY A 222 5.91 20.78 -1.94
N LEU A 223 6.39 19.71 -2.59
CA LEU A 223 5.90 18.33 -2.35
C LEU A 223 6.27 17.84 -0.96
N LEU A 224 7.43 18.26 -0.43
CA LEU A 224 7.87 17.88 0.91
C LEU A 224 6.91 18.40 1.99
N ALA A 225 6.32 19.59 1.77
CA ALA A 225 5.33 20.16 2.69
C ALA A 225 3.97 19.45 2.61
N GLU A 226 3.58 18.91 1.45
CA GLU A 226 2.35 18.11 1.33
C GLU A 226 2.45 16.76 2.04
N GLU A 227 3.66 16.20 2.07
CA GLU A 227 4.00 14.86 2.55
C GLU A 227 4.71 14.86 3.90
N ALA A 228 4.70 16.00 4.60
CA ALA A 228 5.31 16.13 5.91
C ALA A 228 4.60 15.27 6.96
N SER A 229 5.36 14.75 7.92
CA SER A 229 4.87 13.84 8.97
C SER A 229 3.68 14.43 9.72
N GLU A 230 3.65 15.72 9.96
CA GLU A 230 2.58 16.43 10.68
C GLU A 230 1.20 16.33 10.01
N ALA A 231 1.13 15.95 8.73
CA ALA A 231 -0.12 15.77 7.99
C ALA A 231 -0.74 14.36 8.13
N TYR A 232 -0.08 13.46 8.86
CA TYR A 232 -0.44 12.05 8.99
C TYR A 232 -0.57 11.63 10.46
N LYS A 233 -1.38 10.60 10.75
CA LYS A 233 -1.39 9.94 12.08
C LYS A 233 -0.02 9.32 12.36
N ASP A 234 0.28 8.96 13.61
CA ASP A 234 1.46 8.12 13.84
C ASP A 234 1.18 6.69 13.37
N VAL A 235 2.02 6.21 12.45
CA VAL A 235 1.91 4.85 11.92
C VAL A 235 2.24 3.80 12.99
N ALA A 236 3.03 4.15 14.01
CA ALA A 236 3.26 3.27 15.15
C ALA A 236 1.94 2.95 15.87
N GLU A 237 1.14 3.96 16.20
CA GLU A 237 -0.16 3.78 16.86
C GLU A 237 -1.09 2.90 16.02
N VAL A 238 -1.15 3.12 14.70
CA VAL A 238 -1.99 2.31 13.80
C VAL A 238 -1.54 0.84 13.79
N VAL A 239 -0.24 0.58 13.79
CA VAL A 239 0.30 -0.78 13.80
C VAL A 239 0.15 -1.43 15.17
N ASP A 240 0.23 -0.65 16.25
CA ASP A 240 0.03 -1.12 17.62
C ASP A 240 -1.41 -1.61 17.82
N VAL A 241 -2.41 -0.82 17.41
CA VAL A 241 -3.84 -1.20 17.48
C VAL A 241 -4.12 -2.51 16.73
N LEU A 242 -3.58 -2.66 15.51
CA LEU A 242 -3.80 -3.84 14.67
C LEU A 242 -3.11 -5.09 15.23
N ALA A 243 -2.00 -4.91 15.94
CA ALA A 243 -1.31 -6.01 16.62
C ALA A 243 -2.03 -6.42 17.90
N GLU A 244 -2.52 -5.46 18.68
CA GLU A 244 -3.33 -5.72 19.88
C GLU A 244 -4.64 -6.41 19.53
N ALA A 245 -5.28 -6.02 18.42
CA ALA A 245 -6.46 -6.70 17.87
C ALA A 245 -6.13 -8.09 17.27
N GLY A 246 -4.86 -8.48 17.18
CA GLY A 246 -4.44 -9.74 16.58
C GLY A 246 -4.56 -9.81 15.06
N ILE A 247 -4.99 -8.73 14.37
CA ILE A 247 -5.15 -8.66 12.91
C ILE A 247 -3.79 -8.67 12.19
N SER A 248 -2.71 -8.24 12.84
CA SER A 248 -1.37 -8.23 12.24
C SER A 248 -0.25 -8.51 13.24
N GLY A 249 0.62 -9.48 12.92
CA GLY A 249 1.81 -9.73 13.72
C GLY A 249 2.95 -8.79 13.32
N LYS A 250 3.52 -8.02 14.26
CA LYS A 250 4.69 -7.15 13.99
C LYS A 250 5.93 -8.01 13.74
N VAL A 251 6.70 -7.66 12.70
CA VAL A 251 7.97 -8.35 12.37
C VAL A 251 9.15 -7.41 12.47
N ALA A 252 9.10 -6.27 11.78
CA ALA A 252 10.21 -5.32 11.74
C ALA A 252 9.71 -3.88 11.71
N ARG A 253 10.52 -2.98 12.32
CA ARG A 253 10.35 -1.53 12.27
C ARG A 253 11.57 -0.92 11.61
N MET A 254 11.35 -0.05 10.63
CA MET A 254 12.41 0.57 9.83
C MET A 254 12.37 2.07 10.02
N ARG A 255 13.53 2.66 10.31
CA ARG A 255 13.70 4.11 10.34
C ARG A 255 14.18 4.58 8.96
N PRO A 256 13.58 5.63 8.36
CA PRO A 256 14.08 6.19 7.12
C PRO A 256 15.46 6.83 7.36
N ILE A 257 16.41 6.55 6.48
CA ILE A 257 17.69 7.28 6.36
C ILE A 257 17.73 8.17 5.12
N GLY A 258 16.84 7.91 4.15
CA GLY A 258 16.60 8.79 3.04
C GLY A 258 15.31 8.48 2.28
N GLY A 259 14.88 9.42 1.45
CA GLY A 259 13.64 9.31 0.69
C GLY A 259 13.69 10.07 -0.63
N ILE A 260 13.19 9.45 -1.70
CA ILE A 260 13.02 10.06 -3.01
C ILE A 260 11.52 10.26 -3.26
N LYS A 261 11.13 11.48 -3.65
CA LYS A 261 9.74 11.86 -3.93
C LYS A 261 9.65 12.49 -5.32
N GLY A 262 8.72 11.98 -6.12
CA GLY A 262 8.34 12.55 -7.42
C GLY A 262 6.92 13.11 -7.37
#